data_AF-A0A2J8SQ14-F1
#
_entry.id   AF-A0A2J8SQ14-F1
#
_cell.length_a   1.000
_cell.length_b   1.000
_cell.length_c   1.000
_cell.angle_alpha   90.00
_cell.angle_beta   90.00
_cell.angle_gamma   90.00
#
_symmetry.space_group_name_H-M   'P 1'
#
loop_
_entity.id
_entity.type
_entity.pdbx_description
1 polymer ?
#
loop_
_entity_poly.entity_id
_entity_poly.type
_entity_poly.pdbx_seq_one_letter_code
_entity_poly.pdbx_strand_id
1 'polypeptide(L)'
;FDEKFLESTEELDKLRNDGSLMFQLVSIVEIDRMKLVQTRAILNYIASKYNLYGKDTKERALIDMYIEGMADLNEMILLLPICQPEEKDVKLALIKERMKNCYFPTFEK
;
A
#
# COMPACT_ATOMS: atom_id res chain seq x y z
N PHE A 1 -8.14 16.20 3.61
CA PHE A 1 -7.34 15.53 4.66
C PHE A 1 -6.18 16.45 4.95
N ASP A 2 -5.67 16.43 6.18
CA ASP A 2 -4.44 17.15 6.54
C ASP A 2 -3.28 16.17 6.47
N GLU A 3 -2.23 16.52 5.73
CA GLU A 3 -1.03 15.71 5.59
C GLU A 3 0.07 16.27 6.50
N LYS A 4 0.76 15.38 7.21
CA LYS A 4 1.88 15.73 8.07
C LYS A 4 3.08 14.87 7.71
N PHE A 5 4.11 15.50 7.19
CA PHE A 5 5.40 14.85 6.94
C PHE A 5 6.21 14.77 8.22
N LEU A 6 7.04 13.72 8.32
CA LEU A 6 8.09 13.65 9.33
C LEU A 6 9.30 14.40 8.77
N GLU A 7 9.67 15.49 9.42
CA GLU A 7 10.79 16.34 9.00
C GLU A 7 12.09 15.99 9.74
N SER A 8 12.00 15.24 10.83
CA SER A 8 13.14 14.90 11.69
C SER A 8 13.03 13.52 12.33
N THR A 9 14.17 13.00 12.76
CA THR A 9 14.27 11.75 13.53
C THR A 9 13.58 11.85 14.90
N GLU A 10 13.61 13.03 15.51
CA GLU A 10 13.00 13.31 16.81
C GLU A 10 11.47 13.20 16.76
N GLU A 11 10.85 13.56 15.63
CA GLU A 11 9.41 13.37 15.41
C GLU A 11 9.04 11.90 15.27
N LEU A 12 9.85 11.12 14.56
CA LEU A 12 9.66 9.67 14.46
C LEU A 12 9.81 9.00 15.83
N ASP A 13 10.81 9.39 16.61
CA ASP A 13 11.03 8.84 17.94
C ASP A 13 9.91 9.22 18.91
N LYS A 14 9.34 10.42 18.81
CA LYS A 14 8.12 10.78 19.57
C LYS A 14 6.97 9.83 19.25
N LEU A 15 6.70 9.55 17.98
CA LEU A 15 5.63 8.62 17.56
C LEU A 15 5.88 7.17 17.98
N ARG A 16 7.15 6.76 18.14
CA ARG A 16 7.49 5.45 18.69
C ARG A 16 7.23 5.41 20.19
N ASN A 17 7.67 6.44 20.89
CA ASN A 17 7.62 6.51 22.35
C ASN A 17 6.21 6.76 22.91
N ASP A 18 5.35 7.46 22.17
CA ASP A 18 3.96 7.73 22.57
C ASP A 18 3.00 6.56 22.29
N GLY A 19 3.51 5.43 21.75
CA GLY A 19 2.73 4.23 21.46
C GLY A 19 1.86 4.32 20.20
N SER A 20 1.99 5.40 19.42
CA SER A 20 1.20 5.63 18.20
C SER A 20 1.46 4.62 17.09
N LEU A 21 2.67 4.05 17.06
CA LEU A 21 3.11 3.10 16.04
C LEU A 21 3.02 1.66 16.57
N MET A 22 1.85 1.03 16.51
CA MET A 22 1.64 -0.34 17.02
C MET A 22 2.70 -1.35 16.52
N PHE A 23 3.16 -1.22 15.27
CA PHE A 23 4.20 -2.06 14.67
C PHE A 23 5.49 -1.31 14.34
N GLN A 24 5.69 -0.11 14.90
CA GLN A 24 6.85 0.76 14.62
C GLN A 24 7.01 1.18 13.14
N LEU A 25 5.93 1.04 12.34
CA LEU A 25 5.87 1.45 10.93
C LEU A 25 5.07 2.74 10.76
N VAL A 26 5.59 3.68 9.97
CA VAL A 26 5.13 5.08 9.88
C VAL A 26 3.74 5.29 9.29
N SER A 27 3.21 4.35 8.51
CA SER A 27 1.91 4.50 7.85
C SER A 27 0.79 4.60 8.88
N ILE A 28 0.38 5.82 9.23
CA ILE A 28 -0.67 6.14 10.19
C ILE A 28 -1.74 7.01 9.53
N VAL A 29 -3.01 6.70 9.78
CA VAL A 29 -4.13 7.62 9.50
C VAL A 29 -4.99 7.76 10.76
N GLU A 30 -5.25 8.99 11.16
CA GLU A 30 -6.20 9.33 12.21
C GLU A 30 -7.58 9.61 11.58
N ILE A 31 -8.55 8.73 11.82
CA ILE A 31 -9.90 8.79 11.23
C ILE A 31 -10.92 8.17 12.20
N ASP A 32 -12.11 8.77 12.32
CA ASP A 32 -13.19 8.30 13.20
C ASP A 32 -12.76 8.03 14.65
N ARG A 33 -11.88 8.90 15.16
CA ARG A 33 -11.26 8.78 16.50
C ARG A 33 -10.39 7.53 16.69
N MET A 34 -10.03 6.85 15.59
CA MET A 34 -9.07 5.76 15.57
C MET A 34 -7.74 6.24 14.99
N LYS A 35 -6.65 5.63 15.47
CA LYS A 35 -5.32 5.75 14.90
C LYS A 35 -4.97 4.44 14.21
N LEU A 36 -5.22 4.37 12.91
CA LEU A 36 -5.01 3.16 12.12
C LEU A 36 -3.59 3.11 11.59
N VAL A 37 -2.95 1.95 11.73
CA VAL A 37 -1.67 1.62 11.09
C VAL A 37 -1.85 0.47 10.09
N GLN A 38 -0.82 0.18 9.31
CA GLN A 38 -0.82 -0.79 8.20
C GLN A 38 -1.66 -0.33 7.00
N THR A 39 -0.99 -0.14 5.86
CA THR A 39 -1.58 0.41 4.64
C THR A 39 -2.84 -0.34 4.21
N ARG A 40 -2.84 -1.68 4.23
CA ARG A 40 -4.01 -2.49 3.86
C ARG A 40 -5.20 -2.26 4.80
N ALA A 41 -4.97 -2.19 6.11
CA ALA A 41 -6.04 -1.97 7.09
C ALA A 41 -6.67 -0.57 6.92
N ILE A 42 -5.84 0.45 6.70
CA ILE A 42 -6.27 1.82 6.43
C ILE A 42 -7.13 1.88 5.15
N LEU A 43 -6.65 1.30 4.04
CA LEU A 43 -7.36 1.29 2.76
C LEU A 43 -8.69 0.52 2.86
N ASN A 44 -8.70 -0.63 3.51
CA ASN A 44 -9.89 -1.46 3.70
C ASN A 44 -10.96 -0.73 4.52
N TYR A 45 -10.54 -0.01 5.55
CA TYR A 45 -11.42 0.82 6.35
C TYR A 45 -12.04 1.96 5.54
N ILE A 46 -11.23 2.72 4.79
CA ILE A 46 -11.69 3.81 3.92
C ILE A 46 -12.65 3.27 2.86
N ALA A 47 -12.28 2.18 2.18
CA ALA A 47 -13.12 1.58 1.15
C ALA A 47 -14.47 1.13 1.70
N SER A 48 -14.50 0.51 2.89
CA SER A 48 -15.75 0.12 3.56
C SER A 48 -16.59 1.33 3.95
N LYS A 49 -15.97 2.34 4.59
CA LYS A 49 -16.64 3.54 5.08
C LYS A 49 -17.35 4.32 3.96
N TYR A 50 -16.77 4.34 2.77
CA TYR A 50 -17.30 5.08 1.62
C TYR A 50 -18.01 4.18 0.59
N ASN A 51 -18.38 2.95 0.95
CA ASN A 51 -19.10 2.00 0.08
C ASN A 51 -18.37 1.67 -1.24
N LEU A 52 -17.04 1.62 -1.21
CA LEU A 52 -16.17 1.27 -2.34
C LEU A 52 -15.65 -0.17 -2.28
N TYR A 53 -16.14 -1.00 -1.34
CA TYR A 53 -15.60 -2.34 -1.06
C TYR A 53 -16.58 -3.50 -1.27
N GLY A 54 -17.44 -3.35 -2.29
CA GLY A 54 -18.46 -4.34 -2.65
C GLY A 54 -19.63 -4.39 -1.67
N LYS A 55 -20.79 -4.86 -2.14
CA LYS A 55 -22.01 -4.98 -1.32
C LYS A 55 -22.10 -6.30 -0.56
N ASP A 56 -21.36 -7.31 -1.01
CA ASP A 56 -21.37 -8.66 -0.45
C ASP A 56 -19.98 -9.30 -0.45
N THR A 57 -19.87 -10.46 0.17
CA THR A 57 -18.61 -11.19 0.31
C THR A 57 -18.02 -11.66 -1.01
N LYS A 58 -18.84 -11.89 -2.05
CA LYS A 58 -18.35 -12.30 -3.37
C LYS A 58 -17.75 -11.12 -4.12
N GLU A 59 -18.43 -9.98 -4.12
CA GLU A 59 -17.89 -8.74 -4.70
C GLU A 59 -16.61 -8.31 -3.98
N ARG A 60 -16.59 -8.39 -2.65
CA ARG A 60 -15.38 -8.10 -1.87
C ARG A 60 -14.22 -9.02 -2.23
N ALA A 61 -14.47 -10.33 -2.36
CA ALA A 61 -13.42 -11.27 -2.74
C ALA A 61 -12.84 -10.99 -4.14
N LEU A 62 -13.67 -10.55 -5.09
CA LEU A 62 -13.20 -10.12 -6.41
C LEU A 62 -12.36 -8.84 -6.32
N ILE A 63 -12.80 -7.86 -5.54
CA ILE A 63 -12.03 -6.63 -5.29
C ILE A 63 -10.68 -6.99 -4.69
N ASP A 64 -10.66 -7.80 -3.62
CA ASP A 64 -9.45 -8.27 -2.95
C ASP A 64 -8.47 -8.94 -3.91
N MET A 65 -8.97 -9.86 -4.75
CA MET A 65 -8.16 -10.53 -5.76
C MET A 65 -7.49 -9.53 -6.72
N TYR A 66 -8.20 -8.48 -7.16
CA TYR A 66 -7.63 -7.46 -8.05
C TYR A 66 -6.61 -6.56 -7.34
N ILE A 67 -6.92 -6.09 -6.11
CA ILE A 67 -6.03 -5.17 -5.40
C ILE A 67 -4.79 -5.87 -4.83
N GLU A 68 -4.87 -7.16 -4.48
CA GLU A 68 -3.69 -7.96 -4.11
C GLU A 68 -2.76 -8.14 -5.31
N GLY A 69 -3.29 -8.48 -6.49
CA GLY A 69 -2.47 -8.58 -7.71
C GLY A 69 -1.76 -7.27 -8.06
N MET A 70 -2.43 -6.13 -7.88
CA MET A 70 -1.79 -4.81 -8.06
C MET A 70 -0.79 -4.47 -6.96
N ALA A 71 -1.00 -4.95 -5.74
CA ALA A 71 -0.04 -4.75 -4.64
C ALA A 71 1.29 -5.47 -4.93
N ASP A 72 1.25 -6.70 -5.44
CA ASP A 72 2.46 -7.45 -5.84
C ASP A 72 3.27 -6.69 -6.89
N LEU A 73 2.60 -6.12 -7.89
CA LEU A 73 3.26 -5.29 -8.91
C LEU A 73 3.85 -4.00 -8.31
N ASN A 74 3.07 -3.30 -7.48
CA ASN A 74 3.48 -2.06 -6.85
C ASN A 74 4.68 -2.26 -5.92
N GLU A 75 4.77 -3.39 -5.22
CA GLU A 75 5.92 -3.72 -4.38
C GLU A 75 7.21 -3.84 -5.21
N MET A 76 7.16 -4.50 -6.37
CA MET A 76 8.32 -4.58 -7.27
C MET A 76 8.78 -3.18 -7.73
N ILE A 77 7.83 -2.30 -8.04
CA ILE A 77 8.11 -0.92 -8.47
C ILE A 77 8.67 -0.11 -7.29
N LEU A 78 8.09 -0.24 -6.10
CA LEU A 78 8.50 0.48 -4.89
C LEU A 78 9.94 0.15 -4.48
N LEU A 79 10.37 -1.11 -4.66
CA LEU A 79 11.72 -1.56 -4.30
C LEU A 79 12.77 -1.24 -5.37
N LEU A 80 12.35 -0.83 -6.58
CA LEU A 80 13.27 -0.57 -7.70
C LEU A 80 14.28 0.56 -7.42
N PRO A 81 13.95 1.68 -6.76
CA PRO A 81 14.94 2.71 -6.42
C PRO A 81 16.00 2.26 -5.40
N ILE A 82 15.70 1.20 -4.63
CA ILE A 82 16.55 0.71 -3.51
C ILE A 82 17.43 -0.47 -3.95
N CYS A 83 17.16 -1.09 -5.10
CA CYS A 83 17.96 -2.21 -5.59
C CYS A 83 19.40 -1.79 -5.96
N GLN A 84 20.30 -2.79 -6.00
CA GLN A 84 21.68 -2.55 -6.41
C GLN A 84 21.71 -2.04 -7.86
N PRO A 85 22.59 -1.08 -8.21
CA PRO A 85 22.64 -0.50 -9.54
C PRO A 85 22.72 -1.53 -10.67
N GLU A 86 23.45 -2.64 -10.46
CA GLU A 86 23.67 -3.70 -11.43
C GLU A 86 22.41 -4.54 -11.69
N GLU A 87 21.47 -4.59 -10.74
CA GLU A 87 20.23 -5.35 -10.85
C GLU A 87 19.09 -4.53 -11.46
N LYS A 88 19.25 -3.21 -11.54
CA LYS A 88 18.15 -2.28 -11.83
C LYS A 88 17.52 -2.53 -13.20
N ASP A 89 18.34 -2.71 -14.24
CA ASP A 89 17.86 -2.96 -15.59
C ASP A 89 17.17 -4.33 -15.71
N VAL A 90 17.69 -5.35 -15.03
CA VAL A 90 17.10 -6.70 -14.99
C VAL A 90 15.74 -6.67 -14.29
N LYS A 91 15.65 -6.01 -13.12
CA LYS A 91 14.40 -5.84 -12.37
C LYS A 91 13.39 -5.02 -13.14
N LEU A 92 13.82 -3.94 -13.81
CA LEU A 92 12.95 -3.12 -14.64
C LEU A 92 12.39 -3.91 -15.84
N ALA A 93 13.21 -4.73 -16.50
CA ALA A 93 12.77 -5.60 -17.58
C ALA A 93 11.72 -6.61 -17.09
N LEU A 94 11.94 -7.24 -15.93
CA LEU A 94 11.00 -8.17 -15.31
C LEU A 94 9.68 -7.48 -14.94
N ILE A 95 9.72 -6.28 -14.36
CA ILE A 95 8.52 -5.51 -14.03
C ILE A 95 7.70 -5.23 -15.30
N LYS A 96 8.34 -4.75 -16.38
CA LYS A 96 7.67 -4.48 -17.65
C LYS A 96 7.04 -5.74 -18.25
N GLU A 97 7.73 -6.88 -18.16
CA GLU A 97 7.24 -8.17 -18.62
C GLU A 97 5.99 -8.59 -17.84
N ARG A 98 6.04 -8.58 -16.50
CA ARG A 98 4.90 -8.93 -15.64
C ARG A 98 3.72 -7.97 -15.79
N MET A 99 3.98 -6.66 -15.94
CA MET A 99 2.94 -5.67 -16.23
C MET A 99 2.14 -6.08 -17.46
N LYS A 100 2.84 -6.34 -18.57
CA LYS A 100 2.22 -6.64 -19.87
C LYS A 100 1.53 -8.00 -19.90
N ASN A 101 2.13 -9.01 -19.28
CA ASN A 101 1.70 -10.40 -19.47
C ASN A 101 0.81 -10.93 -18.33
N CYS A 102 0.96 -10.41 -17.10
CA CYS A 102 0.27 -10.94 -15.93
C CYS A 102 -0.81 -9.98 -15.40
N TYR A 103 -0.50 -8.69 -15.23
CA TYR A 103 -1.36 -7.78 -14.49
C TYR A 103 -2.33 -7.00 -15.39
N PHE A 104 -1.83 -6.25 -16.37
CA PHE A 104 -2.65 -5.35 -17.19
C PHE A 104 -3.75 -6.04 -18.01
N PRO A 105 -3.54 -7.26 -18.58
CA PRO A 105 -4.59 -7.97 -19.31
C PRO A 105 -5.85 -8.25 -18.48
N THR A 106 -5.77 -8.18 -17.15
CA THR A 106 -6.92 -8.35 -16.26
C THR A 106 -7.87 -7.14 -16.30
N PHE A 107 -7.36 -5.95 -16.64
CA PHE A 107 -8.10 -4.67 -16.59
C PHE A 107 -8.48 -4.11 -17.96
N GLU A 108 -7.82 -4.56 -19.04
CA GLU A 108 -7.97 -4.00 -20.40
C GLU A 108 -8.97 -4.77 -21.28
N LYS A 109 -9.91 -5.51 -20.69
CA LYS A 109 -10.93 -6.27 -21.44
C LYS A 109 -12.12 -5.44 -21.89
#